data_AF-A0A2S3QP81-F1
#
_entry.id   AF-A0A2S3QP81-F1
#
_cell.length_a   1.000
_cell.length_b   1.000
_cell.length_c   1.000
_cell.angle_alpha   90.00
_cell.angle_beta   90.00
_cell.angle_gamma   90.00
#
_symmetry.space_group_name_H-M   'P 1'
#
loop_
_entity.id
_entity.type
_entity.pdbx_description
1 polymer ?
#
loop_
_entity_poly.entity_id
_entity_poly.type
_entity_poly.pdbx_seq_one_letter_code
_entity_poly.pdbx_strand_id
1 'polypeptide(L)'
;MRLKLFVLSIQSIVLFCLVGLGFYSSNIKEGQRSISSYSTSRSVSEISCSSALRTFLSPLNIEENIMLWHIFKEQGASVNPKYLSHEDFDSLASDPDHNFKQTQTSQLEAVSGLYAQERGIIAAGIERGPEGTEFVDGNGIFWDVKTPISPLLTHSWRFNIENAGNSIKHKLEAVGNIHILVDLSYMRQRNVSDLKKWIKNNISQDLQHRIRYVTVPDAIVD
;
A
#
# COMPACT_ATOMS: atom_id res chain seq x y z
N MET A 1 28.76 40.63 13.89
CA MET A 1 29.57 40.77 12.65
C MET A 1 30.04 39.38 12.26
N ARG A 2 29.74 38.76 11.11
CA ARG A 2 29.24 39.21 9.81
C ARG A 2 28.23 38.19 9.25
N LEU A 3 27.16 38.74 8.69
CA LEU A 3 26.18 38.13 7.80
C LEU A 3 26.83 37.64 6.50
N LYS A 4 26.42 36.49 5.96
CA LYS A 4 26.29 36.27 4.51
C LYS A 4 25.11 35.35 4.21
N LEU A 5 24.00 35.98 3.78
CA LEU A 5 22.89 35.37 3.06
C LEU A 5 23.39 34.88 1.69
N PHE A 6 22.86 33.74 1.22
CA PHE A 6 22.77 33.45 -0.20
C PHE A 6 21.31 33.13 -0.53
N VAL A 7 20.73 34.02 -1.34
CA VAL A 7 19.40 33.97 -1.94
C VAL A 7 19.62 33.74 -3.44
N LEU A 8 19.06 32.68 -4.01
CA LEU A 8 18.89 32.47 -5.45
C LEU A 8 17.55 31.76 -5.63
N SER A 9 16.45 32.53 -5.70
CA SER A 9 15.81 33.09 -6.92
C SER A 9 15.15 32.03 -7.80
N ILE A 10 13.85 31.85 -7.55
CA ILE A 10 12.85 31.20 -8.39
C ILE A 10 12.61 32.11 -9.61
N GLN A 11 12.70 31.56 -10.83
CA GLN A 11 12.03 32.15 -11.99
C GLN A 11 11.29 31.08 -12.78
N SER A 12 9.96 31.17 -12.68
CA SER A 12 8.99 30.54 -13.57
C SER A 12 9.01 31.26 -14.93
N ILE A 13 9.06 30.51 -16.03
CA ILE A 13 8.58 30.99 -17.34
C ILE A 13 7.68 29.91 -17.92
N VAL A 14 6.38 30.20 -17.86
CA VAL A 14 5.33 29.60 -18.68
C VAL A 14 5.35 30.33 -20.02
N LEU A 15 5.41 29.59 -21.14
CA LEU A 15 5.08 30.16 -22.45
C LEU A 15 4.20 29.20 -23.25
N PHE A 16 2.97 29.65 -23.46
CA PHE A 16 1.96 29.11 -24.37
C PHE A 16 2.08 29.83 -25.73
N CYS A 17 1.89 29.09 -26.84
CA CYS A 17 1.22 29.47 -28.11
C CYS A 17 1.72 28.51 -29.22
N LEU A 18 0.92 27.54 -29.70
CA LEU A 18 -0.08 27.65 -30.79
C LEU A 18 0.42 28.41 -32.02
N VAL A 19 0.66 27.70 -33.12
CA VAL A 19 0.11 27.94 -34.49
C VAL A 19 0.61 26.81 -35.41
N GLY A 20 -0.29 26.21 -36.19
CA GLY A 20 0.08 25.26 -37.25
C GLY A 20 -1.11 24.56 -37.92
N LEU A 21 -2.17 25.30 -38.27
CA LEU A 21 -3.22 24.82 -39.18
C LEU A 21 -2.66 24.85 -40.62
N GLY A 22 -2.34 23.68 -41.17
CA GLY A 22 -2.05 23.49 -42.58
C GLY A 22 -3.23 22.82 -43.27
N PHE A 23 -3.97 23.61 -44.06
CA PHE A 23 -4.94 23.11 -45.03
C PHE A 23 -4.22 22.35 -46.15
N TYR A 24 -4.63 21.11 -46.41
CA TYR A 24 -4.49 20.51 -47.74
C TYR A 24 -5.82 19.87 -48.12
N SER A 25 -6.34 20.31 -49.27
CA SER A 25 -7.61 19.90 -49.86
C SER A 25 -7.35 19.20 -51.19
N SER A 26 -8.31 18.35 -51.58
CA SER A 26 -8.55 17.66 -52.86
C SER A 26 -7.80 16.33 -53.08
N ASN A 27 -8.37 15.25 -53.62
CA ASN A 27 -9.74 14.91 -54.02
C ASN A 27 -9.81 13.38 -54.33
N ILE A 28 -10.94 12.75 -53.99
CA ILE A 28 -11.66 11.66 -54.69
C ILE A 28 -11.00 10.26 -54.83
N LYS A 29 -11.60 9.22 -54.20
CA LYS A 29 -12.42 8.17 -54.87
C LYS A 29 -13.11 7.22 -53.88
N GLU A 30 -14.28 6.76 -54.31
CA GLU A 30 -15.28 5.92 -53.63
C GLU A 30 -14.75 4.59 -53.06
N GLY A 31 -15.37 4.18 -51.96
CA GLY A 31 -15.29 2.82 -51.44
C GLY A 31 -16.17 2.66 -50.21
N GLN A 32 -17.44 2.30 -50.40
CA GLN A 32 -18.32 1.87 -49.33
C GLN A 32 -17.71 0.68 -48.57
N ARG A 33 -17.28 0.90 -47.33
CA ARG A 33 -17.13 -0.14 -46.31
C ARG A 33 -17.58 0.41 -44.97
N SER A 34 -18.72 -0.06 -44.51
CA SER A 34 -19.18 0.04 -43.14
C SER A 34 -18.23 -0.71 -42.22
N ILE A 35 -17.36 0.02 -41.51
CA ILE A 35 -16.57 -0.51 -40.39
C ILE A 35 -17.01 0.23 -39.14
N SER A 36 -17.61 -0.54 -38.24
CA SER A 36 -17.95 -0.17 -36.87
C SER A 36 -16.71 0.33 -36.12
N SER A 37 -16.64 1.64 -35.90
CA SER A 37 -15.66 2.29 -35.04
C SER A 37 -16.17 2.30 -33.59
N TYR A 38 -15.94 1.22 -32.85
CA TYR A 38 -15.85 1.32 -31.38
C TYR A 38 -14.51 1.95 -31.00
N SER A 39 -14.41 3.25 -31.24
CA SER A 39 -13.42 4.12 -30.61
C SER A 39 -13.99 4.53 -29.25
N THR A 40 -13.78 3.73 -28.22
CA THR A 40 -13.95 4.19 -26.83
C THR A 40 -12.74 5.06 -26.46
N SER A 41 -12.67 6.25 -27.03
CA SER A 41 -11.92 7.35 -26.45
C SER A 41 -12.67 7.76 -25.19
N ARG A 42 -12.28 7.20 -24.03
CA ARG A 42 -12.76 7.72 -22.75
C ARG A 42 -12.39 9.18 -22.67
N SER A 43 -13.40 10.04 -22.56
CA SER A 43 -13.21 11.47 -22.37
C SER A 43 -12.42 11.70 -21.08
N VAL A 44 -11.39 12.52 -21.15
CA VAL A 44 -10.59 12.96 -19.99
C VAL A 44 -11.47 13.71 -18.96
N SER A 45 -12.70 14.09 -19.34
CA SER A 45 -13.66 14.78 -18.47
C SER A 45 -14.34 13.91 -17.40
N GLU A 46 -14.10 12.60 -17.34
CA GLU A 46 -14.74 11.72 -16.35
C GLU A 46 -13.91 11.44 -15.08
N ILE A 47 -12.67 11.94 -15.00
CA ILE A 47 -11.91 11.85 -13.75
C ILE A 47 -12.49 12.89 -12.79
N SER A 48 -13.37 12.45 -11.88
CA SER A 48 -13.84 13.25 -10.76
C SER A 48 -12.65 13.95 -10.09
N CYS A 49 -12.77 15.25 -9.80
CA CYS A 49 -11.72 16.04 -9.15
C CYS A 49 -11.17 15.36 -7.88
N SER A 50 -12.02 14.61 -7.16
CA SER A 50 -11.63 13.79 -6.00
C SER A 50 -10.70 12.63 -6.36
N SER A 51 -10.91 11.97 -7.50
CA SER A 51 -10.06 10.89 -8.02
C SER A 51 -8.72 11.43 -8.50
N ALA A 52 -8.72 12.58 -9.18
CA ALA A 52 -7.50 13.27 -9.58
C ALA A 52 -6.67 13.73 -8.36
N LEU A 53 -7.31 14.33 -7.35
CA LEU A 53 -6.67 14.73 -6.10
C LEU A 53 -6.11 13.54 -5.32
N ARG A 54 -6.86 12.44 -5.19
CA ARG A 54 -6.33 11.22 -4.56
C ARG A 54 -5.13 10.66 -5.32
N THR A 55 -5.16 10.70 -6.64
CA THR A 55 -4.02 10.25 -7.48
C THR A 55 -2.81 11.16 -7.30
N PHE A 56 -3.03 12.47 -7.14
CA PHE A 56 -1.97 13.45 -6.95
C PHE A 56 -1.36 13.41 -5.55
N LEU A 57 -2.17 13.18 -4.51
CA LEU A 57 -1.73 13.14 -3.10
C LEU A 57 -1.26 11.76 -2.65
N SER A 58 -1.67 10.68 -3.33
CA SER A 58 -1.28 9.30 -3.00
C SER A 58 0.25 9.09 -2.92
N PRO A 59 1.08 9.65 -3.83
CA PRO A 59 2.54 9.57 -3.71
C PRO A 59 3.11 10.30 -2.49
N LEU A 60 2.45 11.34 -1.97
CA LEU A 60 2.92 12.06 -0.78
C LEU A 60 2.61 11.24 0.47
N ASN A 61 1.40 10.69 0.56
CA ASN A 61 0.99 9.88 1.70
C ASN A 61 1.82 8.59 1.84
N ILE A 62 2.26 7.99 0.72
CA ILE A 62 3.06 6.76 0.80
C ILE A 62 4.49 7.01 1.29
N GLU A 63 5.13 8.10 0.85
CA GLU A 63 6.48 8.42 1.34
C GLU A 63 6.46 8.83 2.80
N GLU A 64 5.43 9.56 3.23
CA GLU A 64 5.18 9.87 4.64
C GLU A 64 5.01 8.59 5.47
N ASN A 65 4.18 7.64 5.03
CA ASN A 65 4.01 6.37 5.75
C ASN A 65 5.32 5.57 5.85
N ILE A 66 6.11 5.51 4.77
CA ILE A 66 7.43 4.85 4.80
C ILE A 66 8.33 5.55 5.82
N MET A 67 8.37 6.88 5.83
CA MET A 67 9.14 7.66 6.79
C MET A 67 8.70 7.41 8.24
N LEU A 68 7.40 7.52 8.51
CA LEU A 68 6.81 7.29 9.83
C LEU A 68 7.06 5.87 10.31
N TRP A 69 7.03 4.85 9.45
CA TRP A 69 7.40 3.49 9.83
C TRP A 69 8.85 3.40 10.32
N HIS A 70 9.78 4.06 9.63
CA HIS A 70 11.18 4.08 10.04
C HIS A 70 11.38 4.82 11.38
N ILE A 71 10.76 5.99 11.54
CA ILE A 71 10.81 6.76 12.78
C ILE A 71 10.16 5.97 13.94
N PHE A 72 9.04 5.29 13.66
CA PHE A 72 8.36 4.44 14.63
C PHE A 72 9.25 3.31 15.12
N LYS A 73 9.98 2.62 14.22
CA LYS A 73 10.97 1.61 14.62
C LYS A 73 12.11 2.14 15.49
N GLU A 74 12.37 3.44 15.44
CA GLU A 74 13.36 4.13 16.27
C GLU A 74 12.75 4.78 17.53
N GLN A 75 11.46 4.50 17.83
CA GLN A 75 10.70 5.07 18.96
C GLN A 75 10.46 6.58 18.88
N GLY A 76 10.61 7.17 17.68
CA GLY A 76 10.36 8.60 17.45
C GLY A 76 8.95 8.94 16.96
N ALA A 77 8.08 7.94 16.79
CA ALA A 77 6.69 8.08 16.33
C ALA A 77 5.80 7.09 17.08
N SER A 78 4.48 7.25 16.99
CA SER A 78 3.51 6.45 17.75
C SER A 78 2.38 5.91 16.87
N VAL A 79 1.71 4.86 17.33
CA VAL A 79 0.46 4.40 16.69
C VAL A 79 -0.57 5.51 16.81
N ASN A 80 -1.32 5.74 15.73
CA ASN A 80 -2.38 6.75 15.72
C ASN A 80 -3.36 6.52 16.89
N PRO A 81 -3.63 7.54 17.74
CA PRO A 81 -4.47 7.40 18.93
C PRO A 81 -5.83 6.77 18.69
N LYS A 82 -6.39 6.91 17.48
CA LYS A 82 -7.67 6.29 17.14
C LYS A 82 -7.64 4.75 17.26
N TYR A 83 -6.50 4.12 16.94
CA TYR A 83 -6.33 2.68 17.10
C TYR A 83 -6.01 2.33 18.55
N LEU A 84 -5.19 3.14 19.23
CA LEU A 84 -4.91 2.95 20.66
C LEU A 84 -6.18 3.01 21.53
N SER A 85 -7.18 3.80 21.11
CA SER A 85 -8.47 3.89 21.78
C SER A 85 -9.47 2.78 21.41
N HIS A 86 -9.14 1.90 20.46
CA HIS A 86 -10.01 0.79 20.08
C HIS A 86 -10.05 -0.24 21.22
N GLU A 87 -11.24 -0.73 21.58
CA GLU A 87 -11.43 -1.61 22.74
C GLU A 87 -10.61 -2.90 22.66
N ASP A 88 -10.48 -3.47 21.47
CA ASP A 88 -9.68 -4.68 21.22
C ASP A 88 -8.17 -4.43 21.04
N PHE A 89 -7.70 -3.18 21.04
CA PHE A 89 -6.30 -2.90 20.68
C PHE A 89 -5.30 -3.60 21.60
N ASP A 90 -5.49 -3.46 22.92
CA ASP A 90 -4.54 -3.98 23.90
C ASP A 90 -4.44 -5.50 23.89
N SER A 91 -5.56 -6.19 23.67
CA SER A 91 -5.60 -7.65 23.58
C SER A 91 -4.96 -8.13 22.28
N LEU A 92 -5.24 -7.47 21.15
CA LEU A 92 -4.67 -7.81 19.84
C LEU A 92 -3.16 -7.52 19.75
N ALA A 93 -2.67 -6.50 20.43
CA ALA A 93 -1.26 -6.12 20.44
C ALA A 93 -0.41 -6.97 21.41
N SER A 94 -1.04 -7.74 22.30
CA SER A 94 -0.34 -8.57 23.30
C SER A 94 0.19 -9.85 22.65
N ASP A 95 1.50 -9.95 22.46
CA ASP A 95 2.10 -11.00 21.64
C ASP A 95 2.52 -12.24 22.45
N PRO A 96 1.90 -13.42 22.23
CA PRO A 96 2.27 -14.66 22.92
C PRO A 96 3.75 -15.03 22.75
N ASP A 97 4.32 -14.75 21.57
CA ASP A 97 5.72 -15.07 21.24
C ASP A 97 6.71 -14.24 22.07
N HIS A 98 6.22 -13.17 22.73
CA HIS A 98 7.00 -12.26 23.54
C HIS A 98 6.51 -12.18 24.99
N ASN A 99 5.94 -13.27 25.53
CA ASN A 99 5.37 -13.34 26.88
C ASN A 99 4.25 -12.29 27.10
N PHE A 100 3.37 -12.14 26.12
CA PHE A 100 2.25 -11.19 26.12
C PHE A 100 2.67 -9.72 26.20
N LYS A 101 3.93 -9.40 25.90
CA LYS A 101 4.39 -8.02 25.81
C LYS A 101 3.93 -7.41 24.49
N GLN A 102 3.50 -6.15 24.53
CA GLN A 102 3.28 -5.37 23.32
C GLN A 102 4.62 -4.88 22.79
N THR A 103 4.96 -5.27 21.56
CA THR A 103 6.10 -4.75 20.82
C THR A 103 5.61 -3.76 19.77
N GLN A 104 6.50 -2.96 19.21
CA GLN A 104 6.17 -2.10 18.08
C GLN A 104 5.61 -2.90 16.89
N THR A 105 6.16 -4.10 16.64
CA THR A 105 5.67 -4.96 15.56
C THR A 105 4.24 -5.42 15.86
N SER A 106 3.99 -5.96 17.06
CA SER A 106 2.66 -6.47 17.41
C SER A 106 1.60 -5.36 17.49
N GLN A 107 1.98 -4.14 17.85
CA GLN A 107 1.11 -2.97 17.75
C GLN A 107 0.70 -2.67 16.30
N LEU A 108 1.63 -2.70 15.34
CA LEU A 108 1.29 -2.49 13.93
C LEU A 108 0.47 -3.65 13.36
N GLU A 109 0.74 -4.89 13.77
CA GLU A 109 -0.10 -6.03 13.41
C GLU A 109 -1.54 -5.80 13.88
N ALA A 110 -1.73 -5.38 15.13
CA ALA A 110 -3.05 -5.08 15.69
C ALA A 110 -3.76 -4.00 14.87
N VAL A 111 -3.05 -2.93 14.47
CA VAL A 111 -3.60 -1.89 13.58
C VAL A 111 -4.04 -2.48 12.23
N SER A 112 -3.21 -3.32 11.59
CA SER A 112 -3.54 -3.94 10.31
C SER A 112 -4.78 -4.84 10.44
N GLY A 113 -4.88 -5.62 11.52
CA GLY A 113 -6.00 -6.51 11.82
C GLY A 113 -7.31 -5.74 12.04
N LEU A 114 -7.29 -4.75 12.94
CA LEU A 114 -8.44 -3.89 13.24
C LEU A 114 -8.96 -3.20 11.98
N TYR A 115 -8.08 -2.56 11.22
CA TYR A 115 -8.47 -1.89 9.99
C TYR A 115 -9.03 -2.88 8.95
N ALA A 116 -8.46 -4.09 8.84
CA ALA A 116 -8.98 -5.10 7.93
C ALA A 116 -10.38 -5.58 8.33
N GLN A 117 -10.64 -5.76 9.63
CA GLN A 117 -11.97 -6.09 10.16
C GLN A 117 -12.98 -4.98 9.87
N GLU A 118 -12.66 -3.73 10.20
CA GLU A 118 -13.55 -2.57 10.00
C GLU A 118 -13.92 -2.36 8.52
N ARG A 119 -13.05 -2.79 7.61
CA ARG A 119 -13.27 -2.73 6.16
C ARG A 119 -13.91 -3.98 5.56
N GLY A 120 -14.20 -4.99 6.37
CA GLY A 120 -14.76 -6.28 5.91
C GLY A 120 -13.82 -7.07 5.01
N ILE A 121 -12.49 -6.85 5.14
CA ILE A 121 -11.46 -7.63 4.41
C ILE A 121 -11.29 -9.00 5.05
N ILE A 122 -11.39 -9.05 6.38
CA ILE A 122 -11.45 -10.26 7.21
C ILE A 122 -12.75 -10.26 8.02
N ALA A 123 -13.13 -11.41 8.57
CA ALA A 123 -14.36 -11.50 9.37
C ALA A 123 -14.23 -10.68 10.67
N ALA A 124 -15.35 -10.17 11.17
CA ALA A 124 -15.38 -9.48 12.45
C ALA A 124 -15.20 -10.44 13.63
N GLY A 125 -14.88 -9.90 14.81
CA GLY A 125 -14.58 -10.67 16.01
C GLY A 125 -13.17 -11.26 15.98
N ILE A 126 -12.18 -10.48 15.55
CA ILE A 126 -10.78 -10.92 15.61
C ILE A 126 -10.29 -10.98 17.05
N GLU A 127 -9.52 -12.03 17.36
CA GLU A 127 -8.84 -12.24 18.63
C GLU A 127 -7.36 -12.51 18.36
N ARG A 128 -6.49 -12.27 19.36
CA ARG A 128 -5.07 -12.61 19.23
C ARG A 128 -4.92 -14.12 19.06
N GLY A 129 -4.18 -14.52 18.02
CA GLY A 129 -3.91 -15.93 17.74
C GLY A 129 -2.92 -16.56 18.73
N PRO A 130 -2.84 -17.90 18.77
CA PRO A 130 -1.76 -18.59 19.48
C PRO A 130 -0.38 -18.32 18.86
N GLU A 131 0.67 -18.76 19.54
CA GLU A 131 2.06 -18.66 19.05
C GLU A 131 2.21 -19.09 17.59
N GLY A 132 2.97 -18.28 16.84
CA GLY A 132 3.14 -18.46 15.40
C GLY A 132 1.93 -18.05 14.55
N THR A 133 0.93 -17.38 15.11
CA THR A 133 -0.16 -16.71 14.36
C THR A 133 -0.49 -15.37 15.00
N GLU A 134 -0.98 -14.42 14.21
CA GLU A 134 -1.25 -13.08 14.68
C GLU A 134 -2.69 -12.97 15.17
N PHE A 135 -3.65 -13.48 14.39
CA PHE A 135 -5.07 -13.43 14.73
C PHE A 135 -5.83 -14.72 14.43
N VAL A 136 -6.97 -14.87 15.09
CA VAL A 136 -8.08 -15.74 14.65
C VAL A 136 -9.30 -14.85 14.44
N ASP A 137 -9.94 -14.94 13.28
CA ASP A 137 -11.17 -14.17 13.03
C ASP A 137 -12.43 -14.89 13.56
N GLY A 138 -13.57 -14.21 13.54
CA GLY A 138 -14.84 -14.78 14.03
C GLY A 138 -15.34 -16.00 13.25
N ASN A 139 -14.73 -16.37 12.13
CA ASN A 139 -15.01 -17.61 11.40
C ASN A 139 -14.02 -18.74 11.76
N GLY A 140 -13.10 -18.51 12.71
CA GLY A 140 -12.05 -19.44 13.09
C GLY A 140 -10.90 -19.52 12.09
N ILE A 141 -10.75 -18.53 11.20
CA ILE A 141 -9.63 -18.49 10.25
C ILE A 141 -8.41 -17.87 10.95
N PHE A 142 -7.29 -18.58 10.92
CA PHE A 142 -6.01 -18.09 11.42
C PHE A 142 -5.39 -17.12 10.41
N TRP A 143 -4.92 -15.97 10.86
CA TRP A 143 -4.29 -14.96 10.05
C TRP A 143 -2.87 -14.68 10.55
N ASP A 144 -1.93 -14.62 9.61
CA ASP A 144 -0.59 -14.08 9.81
C ASP A 144 -0.45 -12.76 9.06
N VAL A 145 0.25 -11.80 9.66
CA VAL A 145 0.42 -10.46 9.09
C VAL A 145 1.81 -10.34 8.49
N LYS A 146 1.89 -9.75 7.31
CA LYS A 146 3.16 -9.44 6.66
C LYS A 146 3.18 -7.97 6.28
N THR A 147 4.17 -7.26 6.81
CA THR A 147 4.34 -5.80 6.63
C THR A 147 5.64 -5.50 5.89
N PRO A 148 5.75 -5.85 4.59
CA PRO A 148 6.90 -5.50 3.76
C PRO A 148 7.09 -3.98 3.68
N ILE A 149 8.35 -3.53 3.75
CA ILE A 149 8.73 -2.12 3.81
C ILE A 149 9.62 -1.72 2.63
N SER A 150 9.27 -0.61 1.97
CA SER A 150 10.15 0.06 1.00
C SER A 150 11.30 0.78 1.72
N PRO A 151 12.52 0.83 1.12
CA PRO A 151 13.58 1.69 1.66
C PRO A 151 13.21 3.17 1.60
N LEU A 152 13.70 4.00 2.54
CA LEU A 152 13.74 5.45 2.33
C LEU A 152 14.53 5.79 1.07
N LEU A 153 14.21 6.92 0.44
CA LEU A 153 14.94 7.42 -0.74
C LEU A 153 16.42 7.69 -0.44
N THR A 154 16.74 7.94 0.84
CA THR A 154 18.10 8.16 1.35
C THR A 154 18.86 6.86 1.66
N HIS A 155 18.17 5.71 1.72
CA HIS A 155 18.80 4.43 1.99
C HIS A 155 19.45 3.85 0.74
N SER A 156 20.59 3.18 0.92
CA SER A 156 21.35 2.53 -0.17
C SER A 156 20.85 1.13 -0.52
N TRP A 157 20.08 0.49 0.37
CA TRP A 157 19.53 -0.84 0.15
C TRP A 157 18.26 -0.80 -0.72
N ARG A 158 17.94 -1.92 -1.38
CA ARG A 158 16.78 -2.06 -2.26
C ARG A 158 15.77 -3.02 -1.67
N PHE A 159 14.49 -2.79 -1.95
CA PHE A 159 13.42 -3.72 -1.57
C PHE A 159 13.73 -5.12 -2.09
N ASN A 160 13.86 -6.08 -1.17
CA ASN A 160 14.16 -7.47 -1.50
C ASN A 160 12.85 -8.23 -1.73
N ILE A 161 12.47 -8.30 -3.00
CA ILE A 161 11.24 -8.96 -3.42
C ILE A 161 11.22 -10.45 -3.07
N GLU A 162 12.35 -11.14 -3.24
CA GLU A 162 12.48 -12.57 -2.95
C GLU A 162 12.28 -12.83 -1.45
N ASN A 163 12.87 -12.00 -0.59
CA ASN A 163 12.71 -12.16 0.86
C ASN A 163 11.25 -11.98 1.31
N ALA A 164 10.60 -10.91 0.83
CA ALA A 164 9.20 -10.65 1.16
C ALA A 164 8.27 -11.75 0.62
N GLY A 165 8.46 -12.14 -0.64
CA GLY A 165 7.68 -13.19 -1.29
C GLY A 165 7.86 -14.56 -0.63
N ASN A 166 9.11 -14.96 -0.36
CA ASN A 166 9.41 -16.25 0.26
C ASN A 166 8.91 -16.32 1.71
N SER A 167 8.92 -15.23 2.46
CA SER A 167 8.31 -15.20 3.80
C SER A 167 6.81 -15.53 3.76
N ILE A 168 6.07 -14.95 2.81
CA ILE A 168 4.63 -15.25 2.59
C ILE A 168 4.44 -16.70 2.16
N LYS A 169 5.22 -17.15 1.16
CA LYS A 169 5.14 -18.50 0.61
C LYS A 169 5.40 -19.56 1.68
N HIS A 170 6.53 -19.44 2.39
CA HIS A 170 6.91 -20.40 3.42
C HIS A 170 5.85 -20.51 4.52
N LYS A 171 5.24 -19.39 4.94
CA LYS A 171 4.19 -19.44 5.96
C LYS A 171 2.96 -20.21 5.48
N LEU A 172 2.50 -19.94 4.26
CA LEU A 172 1.36 -20.64 3.65
C LEU A 172 1.60 -22.14 3.46
N GLU A 173 2.83 -22.53 3.13
CA GLU A 173 3.23 -23.93 2.91
C GLU A 173 3.48 -24.68 4.23
N ALA A 174 4.00 -24.01 5.26
CA ALA A 174 4.35 -24.64 6.53
C ALA A 174 3.16 -24.84 7.47
N VAL A 175 2.16 -23.94 7.43
CA VAL A 175 1.02 -23.95 8.35
C VAL A 175 -0.28 -24.21 7.59
N GLY A 176 -0.89 -25.36 7.88
CA GLY A 176 -2.21 -25.70 7.34
C GLY A 176 -3.25 -24.66 7.72
N ASN A 177 -4.11 -24.26 6.77
CA ASN A 177 -5.22 -23.32 6.96
C ASN A 177 -4.89 -21.90 7.46
N ILE A 178 -3.62 -21.48 7.55
CA ILE A 178 -3.25 -20.06 7.76
C ILE A 178 -3.63 -19.16 6.58
N HIS A 179 -4.16 -17.98 6.82
CA HIS A 179 -4.34 -16.94 5.83
C HIS A 179 -3.29 -15.84 6.05
N ILE A 180 -2.96 -15.09 5.01
CA ILE A 180 -1.97 -14.01 5.09
C ILE A 180 -2.66 -12.69 4.80
N LEU A 181 -2.53 -11.76 5.74
CA LEU A 181 -2.88 -10.35 5.55
C LEU A 181 -1.60 -9.57 5.24
N VAL A 182 -1.45 -9.13 3.99
CA VAL A 182 -0.30 -8.33 3.57
C VAL A 182 -0.63 -6.85 3.71
N ASP A 183 0.03 -6.19 4.65
CA ASP A 183 -0.04 -4.75 4.83
C ASP A 183 0.91 -4.02 3.86
N LEU A 184 0.31 -3.29 2.92
CA LEU A 184 1.01 -2.55 1.86
C LEU A 184 1.22 -1.08 2.19
N SER A 185 0.85 -0.63 3.40
CA SER A 185 0.87 0.78 3.81
C SER A 185 2.23 1.46 3.70
N TYR A 186 3.30 0.66 3.69
CA TYR A 186 4.67 1.13 3.70
C TYR A 186 5.44 0.71 2.44
N MET A 187 4.73 0.49 1.34
CA MET A 187 5.30 0.09 0.07
C MET A 187 5.00 1.09 -1.05
N ARG A 188 6.05 1.46 -1.79
CA ARG A 188 5.88 2.21 -3.04
C ARG A 188 5.12 1.37 -4.05
N GLN A 189 4.31 2.02 -4.89
CA GLN A 189 3.45 1.34 -5.86
C GLN A 189 4.20 0.35 -6.78
N ARG A 190 5.44 0.68 -7.17
CA ARG A 190 6.29 -0.23 -7.94
C ARG A 190 6.58 -1.53 -7.19
N ASN A 191 7.00 -1.43 -5.93
CA ASN A 191 7.28 -2.58 -5.08
C ASN A 191 6.01 -3.39 -4.80
N VAL A 192 4.86 -2.74 -4.62
CA VAL A 192 3.55 -3.43 -4.50
C VAL A 192 3.25 -4.25 -5.75
N SER A 193 3.41 -3.65 -6.93
CA SER A 193 3.17 -4.34 -8.21
C SER A 193 4.12 -5.52 -8.40
N ASP A 194 5.40 -5.33 -8.08
CA ASP A 194 6.42 -6.38 -8.18
C ASP A 194 6.13 -7.51 -7.18
N LEU A 195 5.67 -7.21 -5.95
CA LEU A 195 5.27 -8.21 -4.96
C LEU A 195 4.06 -9.02 -5.40
N LYS A 196 3.00 -8.37 -5.87
CA LYS A 196 1.81 -9.06 -6.39
C LYS A 196 2.15 -9.94 -7.59
N LYS A 197 3.03 -9.47 -8.48
CA LYS A 197 3.50 -10.27 -9.63
C LYS A 197 4.31 -11.47 -9.17
N TRP A 198 5.22 -11.29 -8.21
CA TRP A 198 6.00 -12.38 -7.64
C TRP A 198 5.10 -13.44 -7.00
N ILE A 199 4.13 -13.03 -6.17
CA ILE A 199 3.14 -13.92 -5.52
C ILE A 199 2.39 -14.73 -6.58
N LYS A 200 1.88 -14.05 -7.61
CA LYS A 200 1.13 -14.70 -8.70
C LYS A 200 1.94 -15.79 -9.42
N ASN A 201 3.25 -15.59 -9.55
CA ASN A 201 4.12 -16.47 -10.32
C ASN A 201 4.74 -17.59 -9.49
N ASN A 202 4.86 -17.43 -8.17
CA ASN A 202 5.65 -18.33 -7.32
C ASN A 202 4.84 -19.08 -6.24
N ILE A 203 3.58 -18.68 -6.01
CA ILE A 203 2.65 -19.32 -5.08
C ILE A 203 1.53 -19.97 -5.88
N SER A 204 1.12 -21.19 -5.53
CA SER A 204 0.06 -21.90 -6.24
C SER A 204 -1.31 -21.20 -6.09
N GLN A 205 -2.22 -21.38 -7.05
CA GLN A 205 -3.53 -20.71 -7.02
C GLN A 205 -4.37 -21.08 -5.78
N ASP A 206 -4.24 -22.32 -5.30
CA ASP A 206 -4.86 -22.79 -4.07
C ASP A 206 -4.26 -22.16 -2.80
N LEU A 207 -3.07 -21.57 -2.84
CA LEU A 207 -2.57 -20.80 -1.70
C LEU A 207 -2.85 -19.29 -1.87
N GLN A 208 -2.88 -18.79 -3.11
CA GLN A 208 -3.16 -17.38 -3.39
C GLN A 208 -4.53 -16.91 -2.87
N HIS A 209 -5.56 -17.78 -2.86
CA HIS A 209 -6.89 -17.40 -2.36
C HIS A 209 -6.93 -17.15 -0.84
N ARG A 210 -5.89 -17.55 -0.10
CA ARG A 210 -5.72 -17.32 1.35
C ARG A 210 -4.98 -16.00 1.63
N ILE A 211 -4.64 -15.22 0.61
CA ILE A 211 -3.96 -13.93 0.75
C ILE A 211 -4.98 -12.80 0.63
N ARG A 212 -4.91 -11.83 1.55
CA ARG A 212 -5.61 -10.54 1.48
C ARG A 212 -4.61 -9.41 1.56
N TYR A 213 -4.99 -8.24 1.05
CA TYR A 213 -4.16 -7.05 1.05
C TYR A 213 -4.88 -5.93 1.78
N VAL A 214 -4.14 -5.17 2.57
CA VAL A 214 -4.64 -4.00 3.29
C VAL A 214 -3.73 -2.80 3.08
N THR A 215 -4.28 -1.60 3.20
CA THR A 215 -3.55 -0.33 3.19
C THR A 215 -4.22 0.58 4.21
N VAL A 216 -3.53 0.77 5.32
CA VAL A 216 -3.88 1.61 6.45
C VAL A 216 -3.23 2.97 6.24
N PRO A 217 -4.00 4.01 5.86
CA PRO A 217 -3.42 5.28 5.43
C PRO A 217 -2.78 6.07 6.56
N ASP A 218 -3.14 5.78 7.81
CA ASP A 218 -2.86 6.63 8.98
C ASP A 218 -2.55 5.78 10.23
N ALA A 219 -1.84 4.67 10.05
CA ALA A 219 -1.46 3.73 11.12
C ALA A 219 -0.57 4.39 12.19
N ILE A 220 0.34 5.25 11.76
CA ILE A 220 1.39 5.88 12.57
C ILE A 220 1.23 7.39 12.44
N VAL A 221 1.53 8.11 13.53
CA VAL A 221 1.62 9.58 13.58
C VAL A 221 2.91 9.98 14.29
N ASP A 222 3.38 11.21 14.03
CA ASP A 222 4.55 11.80 14.68
C ASP A 222 4.30 12.24 16.13
#